data_AF-A0A1G6E7E0-F1
#
_entry.id   AF-A0A1G6E7E0-F1
#
_cell.length_a   1.000
_cell.length_b   1.000
_cell.length_c   1.000
_cell.angle_alpha   90.00
_cell.angle_beta   90.00
_cell.angle_gamma   90.00
#
_symmetry.space_group_name_H-M   'P 1'
#
loop_
_entity.id
_entity.type
_entity.pdbx_description
1 polymer ?
#
loop_
_entity_poly.entity_id
_entity_poly.type
_entity_poly.pdbx_seq_one_letter_code
_entity_poly.pdbx_strand_id
1 'polypeptide(L)'
;MLDSNIIARMETYKALASCYFPPDEHLPHNVDTLAAHAPAWVPEVHASTQTMLKNLPNDEQGRDALKVEYAKLFLGPFEVLAPPFGSVYFHVNKMLSHESSDDAAARYLAAGVNSAPDGGNPPDHVTAELEFMYYLLFQEHAAFCRDDATAVREWRDRRTDFFPIHLGAWGPLFADRVVSFAQSPFYKHLGQITKAVLRAEFRLIPDTVQAEPTTAC
;
A
#
# COMPACT_ATOMS: atom_id res chain seq x y z
N MET A 1 24.08 1.91 1.55
CA MET A 1 23.76 2.43 2.90
C MET A 1 22.42 1.82 3.32
N LEU A 2 22.25 1.45 4.59
CA LEU A 2 20.95 1.01 5.10
C LEU A 2 19.99 2.20 5.05
N ASP A 3 18.74 1.97 4.65
CA ASP A 3 17.70 2.96 4.83
C ASP A 3 17.44 3.15 6.33
N SER A 4 17.76 4.34 6.86
CA SER A 4 17.58 4.67 8.27
C SER A 4 16.12 4.58 8.72
N ASN A 5 15.18 4.58 7.78
CA ASN A 5 13.75 4.52 8.04
C ASN A 5 13.12 3.14 7.76
N ILE A 6 13.91 2.09 7.49
CA ILE A 6 13.36 0.79 7.05
C ILE A 6 12.31 0.21 8.01
N ILE A 7 12.52 0.35 9.33
CA ILE A 7 11.55 -0.08 10.35
C ILE A 7 10.27 0.77 10.28
N ALA A 8 10.40 2.10 10.21
CA ALA A 8 9.26 3.00 10.09
C ALA A 8 8.45 2.70 8.82
N ARG A 9 9.11 2.37 7.70
CA ARG A 9 8.49 1.98 6.44
C ARG A 9 7.72 0.68 6.57
N MET A 10 8.34 -0.37 7.12
CA MET A 10 7.70 -1.66 7.36
C MET A 10 6.39 -1.49 8.15
N GLU A 11 6.47 -0.83 9.31
CA GLU A 11 5.29 -0.65 10.18
C GLU A 11 4.24 0.25 9.53
N THR A 12 4.66 1.25 8.73
CA THR A 12 3.72 2.09 7.96
C THR A 12 2.95 1.27 6.93
N TYR A 13 3.63 0.45 6.11
CA TYR A 13 2.97 -0.38 5.09
C TYR A 13 2.04 -1.42 5.71
N LYS A 14 2.49 -2.09 6.78
CA LYS A 14 1.68 -3.05 7.53
C LYS A 14 0.43 -2.40 8.11
N ALA A 15 0.57 -1.28 8.81
CA ALA A 15 -0.55 -0.57 9.41
C ALA A 15 -1.52 -0.02 8.35
N LEU A 16 -1.01 0.50 7.21
CA LEU A 16 -1.85 0.91 6.09
C LEU A 16 -2.67 -0.25 5.55
N ALA A 17 -2.06 -1.41 5.29
CA ALA A 17 -2.79 -2.59 4.84
C ALA A 17 -3.91 -2.96 5.82
N SER A 18 -3.61 -3.00 7.11
CA SER A 18 -4.57 -3.29 8.17
C SER A 18 -5.72 -2.27 8.24
N CYS A 19 -5.46 -0.99 7.96
CA CYS A 19 -6.51 0.05 7.90
C CYS A 19 -7.42 -0.03 6.67
N TYR A 20 -7.05 -0.80 5.63
CA TYR A 20 -7.87 -1.05 4.44
C TYR A 20 -8.68 -2.35 4.50
N PHE A 21 -8.64 -3.10 5.61
CA PHE A 21 -9.60 -4.17 5.87
C PHE A 21 -10.90 -3.60 6.48
N PRO A 22 -12.01 -4.37 6.46
CA PRO A 22 -13.24 -3.96 7.11
C PRO A 22 -12.99 -3.57 8.58
N PRO A 23 -13.51 -2.42 9.07
CA PRO A 23 -13.32 -1.99 10.45
C PRO A 23 -13.75 -3.05 11.48
N ASP A 24 -12.82 -3.43 12.35
CA ASP A 24 -13.01 -4.39 13.44
C ASP A 24 -12.50 -3.82 14.78
N GLU A 25 -12.33 -4.68 15.78
CA GLU A 25 -11.83 -4.31 17.11
C GLU A 25 -10.33 -3.93 17.13
N HIS A 26 -9.56 -4.33 16.11
CA HIS A 26 -8.14 -4.04 16.00
C HIS A 26 -7.86 -2.68 15.35
N LEU A 27 -8.88 -2.05 14.74
CA LEU A 27 -8.73 -0.77 14.06
C LEU A 27 -8.00 0.30 14.89
N PRO A 28 -8.32 0.56 16.18
CA PRO A 28 -7.61 1.56 16.96
C PRO A 28 -6.10 1.31 17.06
N HIS A 29 -5.71 0.05 17.29
CA HIS A 29 -4.30 -0.34 17.36
C HIS A 29 -3.57 -0.14 16.02
N ASN A 30 -4.25 -0.41 14.90
CA ASN A 30 -3.69 -0.21 13.57
C ASN A 30 -3.43 1.29 13.31
N VAL A 31 -4.36 2.17 13.72
CA VAL A 31 -4.17 3.63 13.57
C VAL A 31 -3.09 4.16 14.52
N ASP A 32 -3.01 3.66 15.75
CA ASP A 32 -1.93 4.02 16.68
C ASP A 32 -0.55 3.67 16.09
N THR A 33 -0.42 2.46 15.54
CA THR A 33 0.80 2.01 14.85
C THR A 33 1.13 2.92 13.66
N LEU A 34 0.14 3.23 12.82
CA LEU A 34 0.32 4.14 11.68
C LEU A 34 0.78 5.53 12.13
N ALA A 35 0.18 6.07 13.19
CA ALA A 35 0.51 7.39 13.74
C ALA A 35 1.89 7.44 14.41
N ALA A 36 2.34 6.32 14.98
CA ALA A 36 3.67 6.21 15.59
C ALA A 36 4.78 6.15 14.53
N HIS A 37 4.57 5.43 13.43
CA HIS A 37 5.63 5.12 12.47
C HIS A 37 5.62 5.98 11.20
N ALA A 38 4.45 6.28 10.64
CA ALA A 38 4.38 7.02 9.37
C ALA A 38 5.04 8.40 9.43
N PRO A 39 4.88 9.22 10.50
CA PRO A 39 5.54 10.52 10.57
C PRO A 39 7.07 10.47 10.70
N ALA A 40 7.63 9.38 11.21
CA ALA A 40 9.08 9.21 11.30
C ALA A 40 9.73 9.06 9.91
N TRP A 41 9.00 8.45 8.97
CA TRP A 41 9.42 8.33 7.57
C TRP A 41 8.92 9.49 6.69
N VAL A 42 7.67 9.88 6.87
CA VAL A 42 6.95 10.84 6.03
C VAL A 42 6.37 11.96 6.92
N PRO A 43 7.17 12.97 7.32
CA PRO A 43 6.75 13.97 8.31
C PRO A 43 5.46 14.73 7.95
N GLU A 44 5.20 14.91 6.66
CA GLU A 44 3.99 15.56 6.13
C GLU A 44 2.68 14.87 6.53
N VAL A 45 2.70 13.58 6.91
CA VAL A 45 1.48 12.85 7.34
C VAL A 45 1.13 13.04 8.82
N HIS A 46 1.98 13.72 9.61
CA HIS A 46 1.77 13.87 11.05
C HIS A 46 0.39 14.45 11.39
N ALA A 47 0.00 15.57 10.75
CA ALA A 47 -1.31 16.17 11.01
C ALA A 47 -2.48 15.25 10.64
N SER A 48 -2.37 14.52 9.52
CA SER A 48 -3.40 13.57 9.07
C SER A 48 -3.55 12.38 10.02
N THR A 49 -2.45 11.78 10.47
CA THR A 49 -2.48 10.68 11.44
C THR A 49 -3.10 11.11 12.78
N GLN A 50 -2.76 12.30 13.28
CA GLN A 50 -3.37 12.85 14.49
C GLN A 50 -4.87 13.13 14.32
N THR A 51 -5.29 13.57 13.13
CA THR A 51 -6.70 13.81 12.86
C THR A 51 -7.47 12.50 12.73
N MET A 52 -6.87 11.48 12.11
CA MET A 52 -7.41 10.12 12.01
C MET A 52 -7.63 9.52 13.41
N LEU A 53 -6.64 9.60 14.31
CA LEU A 53 -6.75 9.15 15.71
C LEU A 53 -7.90 9.82 16.46
N LYS A 54 -7.99 11.16 16.37
CA LYS A 54 -9.03 11.94 17.07
C LYS A 54 -10.45 11.62 16.60
N ASN A 55 -10.61 11.13 15.38
CA ASN A 55 -11.91 10.83 14.77
C ASN A 55 -12.22 9.34 14.75
N LEU A 56 -11.45 8.51 15.47
CA LEU A 56 -11.81 7.12 15.65
C LEU A 56 -13.07 6.99 16.51
N PRO A 57 -14.04 6.16 16.10
CA PRO A 57 -15.23 5.93 16.88
C PRO A 57 -14.91 5.08 18.12
N ASN A 58 -15.32 5.58 19.29
CA ASN A 58 -15.15 4.89 20.57
C ASN A 58 -16.34 3.98 20.92
N ASP A 59 -17.43 4.05 20.17
CA ASP A 59 -18.65 3.28 20.37
C ASP A 59 -18.97 2.36 19.18
N GLU A 60 -19.92 1.46 19.37
CA GLU A 60 -20.36 0.50 18.35
C GLU A 60 -21.02 1.21 17.16
N GLN A 61 -21.85 2.23 17.43
CA GLN A 61 -22.56 2.97 16.39
C GLN A 61 -21.62 3.66 15.39
N GLY A 62 -20.56 4.29 15.88
CA GLY A 62 -19.55 4.91 15.03
C GLY A 62 -18.72 3.89 14.24
N ARG A 63 -18.42 2.72 14.83
CA ARG A 63 -17.75 1.61 14.09
C ARG A 63 -18.64 1.08 12.98
N ASP A 64 -19.93 0.92 13.23
CA ASP A 64 -20.86 0.48 12.19
C ASP A 64 -21.04 1.52 11.09
N ALA A 65 -20.99 2.81 11.42
CA ALA A 65 -20.94 3.87 10.41
C ALA A 65 -19.69 3.76 9.51
N LEU A 66 -18.52 3.45 10.08
CA LEU A 66 -17.30 3.20 9.29
C LEU A 66 -17.40 1.93 8.42
N LYS A 67 -18.07 0.87 8.88
CA LYS A 67 -18.32 -0.34 8.06
C LYS A 67 -19.27 -0.05 6.90
N VAL A 68 -20.30 0.78 7.11
CA VAL A 68 -21.20 1.22 6.04
C VAL A 68 -20.44 2.02 4.99
N GLU A 69 -19.57 2.94 5.42
CA GLU A 69 -18.74 3.69 4.50
C GLU A 69 -17.70 2.81 3.78
N TYR A 70 -17.09 1.85 4.48
CA TYR A 70 -16.23 0.82 3.89
C TYR A 70 -16.91 0.13 2.72
N ALA A 71 -18.14 -0.36 2.93
CA ALA A 71 -18.90 -1.04 1.90
C ALA A 71 -19.17 -0.15 0.68
N LYS A 72 -19.51 1.13 0.90
CA LYS A 72 -19.72 2.10 -0.19
C LYS A 72 -18.43 2.41 -0.97
N LEU A 73 -17.31 2.54 -0.26
CA LEU A 73 -16.03 2.87 -0.87
C LEU A 73 -15.45 1.69 -1.66
N PHE A 74 -15.52 0.47 -1.12
CA PHE A 74 -14.67 -0.64 -1.58
C PHE A 74 -15.43 -1.89 -2.06
N LEU A 75 -16.70 -2.10 -1.70
CA LEU A 75 -17.41 -3.37 -1.98
C LEU A 75 -18.63 -3.26 -2.90
N GLY A 76 -19.42 -2.19 -2.81
CA GLY A 76 -20.75 -2.14 -3.43
C GLY A 76 -21.87 -2.51 -2.44
N PRO A 77 -23.15 -2.53 -2.86
CA PRO A 77 -23.64 -3.29 -4.01
C PRO A 77 -23.89 -2.50 -5.30
N PHE A 78 -23.65 -1.19 -5.30
CA PHE A 78 -23.71 -0.33 -6.50
C PHE A 78 -22.28 -0.06 -7.02
N GLU A 79 -22.11 0.92 -7.92
CA GLU A 79 -20.78 1.34 -8.39
C GLU A 79 -19.84 1.61 -7.21
N VAL A 80 -18.74 0.87 -7.16
CA VAL A 80 -17.72 0.98 -6.11
C VAL A 80 -16.98 2.31 -6.30
N LEU A 81 -17.04 3.18 -5.29
CA LEU A 81 -16.56 4.56 -5.43
C LEU A 81 -15.03 4.65 -5.54
N ALA A 82 -14.30 3.78 -4.84
CA ALA A 82 -12.85 3.67 -4.91
C ALA A 82 -12.47 2.18 -5.02
N PRO A 83 -12.60 1.56 -6.21
CA PRO A 83 -12.31 0.14 -6.40
C PRO A 83 -10.88 -0.16 -5.94
N PRO A 84 -10.66 -1.10 -5.01
CA PRO A 84 -9.35 -1.32 -4.40
C PRO A 84 -8.47 -2.31 -5.20
N PHE A 85 -8.60 -2.35 -6.53
CA PHE A 85 -7.92 -3.32 -7.40
C PHE A 85 -7.12 -2.61 -8.48
N GLY A 86 -5.84 -2.95 -8.64
CA GLY A 86 -4.97 -2.39 -9.67
C GLY A 86 -5.48 -2.60 -11.08
N SER A 87 -6.11 -3.75 -11.34
CA SER A 87 -6.72 -4.10 -12.62
C SER A 87 -7.83 -3.15 -13.09
N VAL A 88 -8.46 -2.38 -12.18
CA VAL A 88 -9.47 -1.37 -12.53
C VAL A 88 -8.83 -0.08 -13.09
N TYR A 89 -7.56 0.18 -12.77
CA TYR A 89 -6.84 1.39 -13.18
C TYR A 89 -5.92 1.16 -14.38
N PHE A 90 -6.25 0.18 -15.24
CA PHE A 90 -5.42 -0.31 -16.36
C PHE A 90 -4.92 0.78 -17.33
N HIS A 91 -5.66 1.88 -17.48
CA HIS A 91 -5.24 3.04 -18.29
C HIS A 91 -3.96 3.72 -17.80
N VAL A 92 -3.53 3.44 -16.56
CA VAL A 92 -2.45 4.15 -15.87
C VAL A 92 -1.22 3.27 -15.68
N ASN A 93 -1.39 1.98 -15.40
CA ASN A 93 -0.28 1.02 -15.33
C ASN A 93 0.11 0.42 -16.70
N LYS A 94 -0.65 0.72 -17.77
CA LYS A 94 -0.46 0.21 -19.15
C LYS A 94 -0.52 -1.32 -19.28
N MET A 95 -1.02 -2.02 -18.27
CA MET A 95 -1.24 -3.47 -18.30
C MET A 95 -2.74 -3.74 -18.46
N LEU A 96 -3.12 -4.78 -19.20
CA LEU A 96 -4.52 -5.21 -19.21
C LEU A 96 -4.93 -5.71 -17.82
N SER A 97 -6.22 -5.64 -17.50
CA SER A 97 -6.79 -6.00 -16.19
C SER A 97 -6.33 -7.39 -15.68
N HIS A 98 -6.33 -8.41 -16.54
CA HIS A 98 -5.88 -9.76 -16.19
C HIS A 98 -4.36 -9.86 -16.03
N GLU A 99 -3.59 -9.15 -16.86
CA GLU A 99 -2.13 -9.13 -16.81
C GLU A 99 -1.62 -8.54 -15.48
N SER A 100 -2.31 -7.53 -14.93
CA SER A 100 -1.92 -6.92 -13.66
C SER A 100 -2.00 -7.90 -12.49
N SER A 101 -3.09 -8.67 -12.39
CA SER A 101 -3.30 -9.61 -11.28
C SER A 101 -2.39 -10.84 -11.39
N ASP A 102 -2.20 -11.35 -12.61
CA ASP A 102 -1.31 -12.49 -12.87
C ASP A 102 0.18 -12.11 -12.64
N ASP A 103 0.62 -10.92 -13.04
CA ASP A 103 2.00 -10.47 -12.80
C ASP A 103 2.26 -10.24 -11.30
N ALA A 104 1.31 -9.66 -10.56
CA ALA A 104 1.41 -9.53 -9.10
C ALA A 104 1.57 -10.91 -8.45
N ALA A 105 0.73 -11.89 -8.83
CA ALA A 105 0.82 -13.26 -8.34
C ALA A 105 2.17 -13.93 -8.67
N ALA A 106 2.68 -13.75 -9.89
CA ALA A 106 3.97 -14.28 -10.30
C ALA A 106 5.13 -13.70 -9.47
N ARG A 107 5.08 -12.40 -9.14
CA ARG A 107 6.07 -11.73 -8.30
C ARG A 107 6.01 -12.20 -6.85
N TYR A 108 4.81 -12.43 -6.31
CA TYR A 108 4.63 -13.01 -4.98
C TYR A 108 5.25 -14.40 -4.91
N LEU A 109 4.94 -15.26 -5.88
CA LEU A 109 5.49 -16.61 -5.97
C LEU A 109 7.03 -16.58 -6.11
N ALA A 110 7.56 -15.72 -6.98
CA ALA A 110 9.01 -15.56 -7.15
C ALA A 110 9.72 -15.07 -5.87
N ALA A 111 9.00 -14.38 -4.98
CA ALA A 111 9.46 -13.96 -3.66
C ALA A 111 9.26 -15.02 -2.56
N GLY A 112 8.68 -16.19 -2.88
CA GLY A 112 8.39 -17.25 -1.91
C GLY A 112 7.11 -17.02 -1.13
N VAL A 113 6.25 -16.09 -1.56
CA VAL A 113 4.92 -15.85 -1.00
C VAL A 113 3.91 -16.66 -1.81
N ASN A 114 3.41 -17.74 -1.21
CA ASN A 114 2.29 -18.49 -1.79
C ASN A 114 1.00 -17.72 -1.54
N SER A 115 0.11 -17.71 -2.54
CA SER A 115 -1.26 -17.21 -2.36
C SER A 115 -1.94 -17.96 -1.20
N ALA A 116 -2.71 -17.23 -0.39
CA ALA A 116 -3.48 -17.83 0.69
C ALA A 116 -4.45 -18.88 0.08
N PRO A 117 -4.42 -20.15 0.53
CA PRO A 117 -5.27 -21.21 -0.02
C PRO A 117 -6.78 -20.93 0.11
N ASP A 118 -7.17 -20.05 1.07
CA ASP A 118 -8.54 -20.01 1.62
C ASP A 118 -9.12 -18.58 1.74
N GLY A 119 -9.09 -17.77 0.66
CA GLY A 119 -9.97 -16.58 0.58
C GLY A 119 -9.37 -15.23 0.99
N GLY A 120 -8.08 -15.02 0.73
CA GLY A 120 -7.49 -13.67 0.74
C GLY A 120 -7.99 -12.79 -0.42
N ASN A 121 -7.71 -11.49 -0.35
CA ASN A 121 -8.01 -10.59 -1.47
C ASN A 121 -7.18 -10.99 -2.71
N PRO A 122 -7.70 -10.71 -3.93
CA PRO A 122 -6.94 -10.89 -5.18
C PRO A 122 -5.53 -10.28 -5.13
N PRO A 123 -4.57 -10.82 -5.90
CA PRO A 123 -3.18 -10.37 -5.87
C PRO A 123 -2.97 -8.87 -6.12
N ASP A 124 -3.81 -8.25 -6.95
CA ASP A 124 -3.79 -6.83 -7.30
C ASP A 124 -4.66 -5.97 -6.37
N HIS A 125 -5.17 -6.52 -5.27
CA HIS A 125 -5.91 -5.74 -4.27
C HIS A 125 -4.96 -4.85 -3.46
N VAL A 126 -5.41 -3.66 -3.07
CA VAL A 126 -4.56 -2.68 -2.36
C VAL A 126 -3.94 -3.25 -1.09
N THR A 127 -4.69 -4.05 -0.33
CA THR A 127 -4.16 -4.70 0.89
C THR A 127 -3.05 -5.69 0.56
N ALA A 128 -3.21 -6.48 -0.51
CA ALA A 128 -2.23 -7.48 -0.91
C ALA A 128 -0.93 -6.82 -1.38
N GLU A 129 -1.02 -5.77 -2.19
CA GLU A 129 0.17 -5.04 -2.64
C GLU A 129 0.85 -4.25 -1.51
N LEU A 130 0.09 -3.67 -0.57
CA LEU A 130 0.65 -3.03 0.64
C LEU A 130 1.36 -4.05 1.56
N GLU A 131 0.76 -5.22 1.76
CA GLU A 131 1.36 -6.33 2.52
C GLU A 131 2.63 -6.85 1.83
N PHE A 132 2.63 -6.92 0.49
CA PHE A 132 3.81 -7.32 -0.25
C PHE A 132 4.95 -6.29 -0.12
N MET A 133 4.64 -4.99 -0.15
CA MET A 133 5.64 -3.95 0.14
C MET A 133 6.23 -4.09 1.55
N TYR A 134 5.39 -4.35 2.56
CA TYR A 134 5.86 -4.69 3.90
C TYR A 134 6.78 -5.91 3.90
N TYR A 135 6.38 -7.00 3.22
CA TYR A 135 7.15 -8.23 3.14
C TYR A 135 8.52 -8.01 2.53
N LEU A 136 8.61 -7.30 1.41
CA LEU A 136 9.89 -7.01 0.74
C LEU A 136 10.83 -6.19 1.64
N LEU A 137 10.30 -5.19 2.35
CA LEU A 137 11.06 -4.42 3.33
C LEU A 137 11.53 -5.26 4.51
N PHE A 138 10.68 -6.15 5.00
CA PHE A 138 11.04 -7.08 6.06
C PHE A 138 12.18 -8.01 5.63
N GLN A 139 12.14 -8.56 4.41
CA GLN A 139 13.20 -9.40 3.88
C GLN A 139 14.51 -8.62 3.67
N GLU A 140 14.43 -7.38 3.15
CA GLU A 140 15.58 -6.48 3.02
C GLU A 140 16.23 -6.23 4.39
N HIS A 141 15.43 -5.93 5.42
CA HIS A 141 15.90 -5.73 6.79
C HIS A 141 16.48 -7.01 7.40
N ALA A 142 15.81 -8.15 7.23
CA ALA A 142 16.27 -9.44 7.76
C ALA A 142 17.60 -9.88 7.12
N ALA A 143 17.79 -9.63 5.82
CA ALA A 143 19.07 -9.85 5.15
C ALA A 143 20.17 -8.95 5.73
N PHE A 144 19.86 -7.68 6.00
CA PHE A 144 20.79 -6.77 6.65
C PHE A 144 21.21 -7.26 8.05
N CYS A 145 20.27 -7.71 8.87
CA CYS A 145 20.58 -8.27 10.19
C CYS A 145 21.47 -9.53 10.16
N ARG A 146 21.58 -10.20 9.00
CA ARG A 146 22.47 -11.34 8.78
C ARG A 146 23.80 -10.96 8.11
N ASP A 147 24.06 -9.67 7.94
CA ASP A 147 25.21 -9.13 7.20
C ASP A 147 25.31 -9.64 5.74
N ASP A 148 24.17 -10.00 5.14
CA ASP A 148 24.11 -10.49 3.76
C ASP A 148 23.83 -9.35 2.79
N ALA A 149 24.91 -8.64 2.42
CA ALA A 149 24.83 -7.50 1.51
C ALA A 149 24.30 -7.84 0.11
N THR A 150 24.41 -9.11 -0.33
CA THR A 150 23.88 -9.55 -1.63
C THR A 150 22.37 -9.69 -1.55
N ALA A 151 21.86 -10.40 -0.54
CA ALA A 151 20.42 -10.52 -0.34
C ALA A 151 19.75 -9.16 -0.06
N VAL A 152 20.42 -8.24 0.64
CA VAL A 152 19.91 -6.86 0.81
C VAL A 152 19.66 -6.18 -0.54
N ARG A 153 20.58 -6.33 -1.50
CA ARG A 153 20.40 -5.76 -2.85
C ARG A 153 19.27 -6.46 -3.59
N GLU A 154 19.23 -7.79 -3.58
CA GLU A 154 18.18 -8.56 -4.26
C GLU A 154 16.77 -8.21 -3.78
N TRP A 155 16.56 -8.07 -2.46
CA TRP A 155 15.24 -7.69 -1.92
C TRP A 155 14.88 -6.25 -2.23
N ARG A 156 15.87 -5.36 -2.24
CA ARG A 156 15.68 -3.97 -2.65
C ARG A 156 15.30 -3.87 -4.13
N ASP A 157 15.99 -4.60 -5.00
CA ASP A 157 15.74 -4.59 -6.45
C ASP A 157 14.31 -5.09 -6.74
N ARG A 158 13.89 -6.19 -6.10
CA ARG A 158 12.50 -6.68 -6.19
C ARG A 158 11.47 -5.62 -5.79
N ARG A 159 11.75 -4.84 -4.74
CA ARG A 159 10.87 -3.74 -4.29
C ARG A 159 10.84 -2.59 -5.29
N THR A 160 12.00 -2.16 -5.79
CA THR A 160 12.09 -1.07 -6.77
C THR A 160 11.57 -1.47 -8.15
N ASP A 161 11.52 -2.76 -8.47
CA ASP A 161 10.94 -3.29 -9.70
C ASP A 161 9.42 -3.47 -9.59
N PHE A 162 8.91 -3.92 -8.43
CA PHE A 162 7.48 -4.14 -8.21
C PHE A 162 6.70 -2.82 -8.10
N PHE A 163 7.17 -1.90 -7.25
CA PHE A 163 6.41 -0.71 -6.89
C PHE A 163 5.99 0.18 -8.08
N PRO A 164 6.88 0.60 -9.00
CA PRO A 164 6.52 1.60 -10.02
C PRO A 164 5.52 1.10 -11.06
N ILE A 165 5.36 -0.22 -11.21
CA ILE A 165 4.43 -0.84 -12.17
C ILE A 165 3.13 -1.33 -11.51
N HIS A 166 3.17 -1.64 -10.21
CA HIS A 166 2.00 -2.05 -9.40
C HIS A 166 1.55 -0.89 -8.52
N LEU A 167 1.74 -0.99 -7.20
CA LEU A 167 1.14 -0.08 -6.22
C LEU A 167 1.46 1.40 -6.46
N GLY A 168 2.64 1.70 -6.97
CA GLY A 168 3.04 3.05 -7.36
C GLY A 168 2.30 3.56 -8.61
N ALA A 169 1.97 2.69 -9.56
CA ALA A 169 1.30 3.06 -10.81
C ALA A 169 -0.16 3.47 -10.58
N TRP A 170 -0.92 2.69 -9.81
CA TRP A 170 -2.35 2.91 -9.63
C TRP A 170 -2.75 3.42 -8.24
N GLY A 171 -1.97 3.11 -7.21
CA GLY A 171 -2.26 3.46 -5.81
C GLY A 171 -2.49 4.95 -5.55
N PRO A 172 -1.75 5.90 -6.18
CA PRO A 172 -2.03 7.33 -6.01
C PRO A 172 -3.43 7.74 -6.49
N LEU A 173 -3.93 7.16 -7.57
CA LEU A 173 -5.28 7.44 -8.08
C LEU A 173 -6.36 6.79 -7.23
N PHE A 174 -6.13 5.55 -6.78
CA PHE A 174 -6.99 4.92 -5.79
C PHE A 174 -7.10 5.81 -4.54
N ALA A 175 -5.98 6.28 -4.00
CA ALA A 175 -5.95 7.16 -2.85
C ALA A 175 -6.71 8.48 -3.10
N ASP A 176 -6.58 9.09 -4.29
CA ASP A 176 -7.36 10.27 -4.66
C ASP A 176 -8.86 10.00 -4.73
N ARG A 177 -9.28 8.82 -5.20
CA ARG A 177 -10.70 8.42 -5.17
C ARG A 177 -11.19 8.27 -3.74
N VAL A 178 -10.43 7.61 -2.86
CA VAL A 178 -10.77 7.50 -1.43
C VAL A 178 -10.95 8.90 -0.82
N VAL A 179 -10.03 9.83 -1.05
CA VAL A 179 -10.13 11.21 -0.53
C VAL A 179 -11.35 11.94 -1.08
N SER A 180 -11.69 11.72 -2.35
CA SER A 180 -12.78 12.42 -3.04
C SER A 180 -14.17 11.93 -2.60
N PHE A 181 -14.30 10.63 -2.31
CA PHE A 181 -15.59 10.01 -2.00
C PHE A 181 -15.79 9.71 -0.50
N ALA A 182 -14.74 9.78 0.32
CA ALA A 182 -14.86 9.64 1.76
C ALA A 182 -15.71 10.76 2.38
N GLN A 183 -16.65 10.36 3.21
CA GLN A 183 -17.50 11.22 4.03
C GLN A 183 -16.94 11.35 5.45
N SER A 184 -16.33 10.30 6.00
CA SER A 184 -15.68 10.38 7.32
C SER A 184 -14.30 11.01 7.25
N PRO A 185 -13.89 11.73 8.32
CA PRO A 185 -12.50 12.13 8.48
C PRO A 185 -11.53 10.95 8.45
N PHE A 186 -11.94 9.78 8.94
CA PHE A 186 -11.13 8.56 8.96
C PHE A 186 -10.66 8.16 7.56
N TYR A 187 -11.56 7.85 6.63
CA TYR A 187 -11.16 7.40 5.28
C TYR A 187 -10.51 8.52 4.46
N LYS A 188 -10.95 9.76 4.68
CA LYS A 188 -10.32 10.92 4.02
C LYS A 188 -8.86 11.05 4.41
N HIS A 189 -8.52 10.93 5.69
CA HIS A 189 -7.12 10.97 6.13
C HIS A 189 -6.36 9.69 5.78
N LEU A 190 -6.99 8.51 5.80
CA LEU A 190 -6.36 7.28 5.31
C LEU A 190 -5.89 7.45 3.86
N GLY A 191 -6.75 7.93 2.96
CA GLY A 191 -6.36 8.20 1.56
C GLY A 191 -5.24 9.23 1.44
N GLN A 192 -5.25 10.31 2.23
CA GLN A 192 -4.18 11.31 2.23
C GLN A 192 -2.83 10.73 2.70
N ILE A 193 -2.84 9.92 3.76
CA ILE A 193 -1.64 9.27 4.29
C ILE A 193 -1.10 8.30 3.25
N THR A 194 -1.95 7.45 2.67
CA THR A 194 -1.56 6.51 1.61
C THR A 194 -0.90 7.25 0.45
N LYS A 195 -1.52 8.31 -0.08
CA LYS A 195 -0.94 9.08 -1.19
C LYS A 195 0.43 9.66 -0.86
N ALA A 196 0.59 10.22 0.34
CA ALA A 196 1.86 10.78 0.80
C ALA A 196 2.95 9.71 0.98
N VAL A 197 2.59 8.54 1.53
CA VAL A 197 3.46 7.37 1.67
C VAL A 197 3.92 6.85 0.31
N LEU A 198 3.01 6.66 -0.64
CA LEU A 198 3.36 6.23 -2.00
C LEU A 198 4.26 7.27 -2.70
N ARG A 199 4.01 8.56 -2.51
CA ARG A 199 4.88 9.63 -3.01
C ARG A 199 6.27 9.59 -2.37
N ALA A 200 6.36 9.29 -1.08
CA ALA A 200 7.64 9.15 -0.39
C ALA A 200 8.43 7.94 -0.91
N GLU A 201 7.76 6.82 -1.17
CA GLU A 201 8.36 5.62 -1.76
C GLU A 201 8.94 5.90 -3.16
N PHE A 202 8.23 6.64 -4.02
CA PHE A 202 8.73 7.05 -5.33
C PHE A 202 10.05 7.82 -5.27
N ARG A 203 10.27 8.66 -4.24
CA ARG A 203 11.53 9.41 -4.06
C ARG A 203 12.72 8.50 -3.73
N LEU A 204 12.47 7.26 -3.32
CA LEU A 204 13.49 6.27 -2.99
C LEU A 204 13.84 5.36 -4.18
N ILE A 205 13.07 5.43 -5.27
CA ILE A 205 13.37 4.69 -6.49
C ILE A 205 14.40 5.50 -7.28
N PRO A 206 15.59 4.94 -7.56
CA PRO A 206 16.56 5.61 -8.42
C PRO A 206 15.96 5.87 -9.80
N ASP A 207 16.39 6.95 -10.47
CA ASP A 207 16.11 7.14 -11.90
C ASP A 207 16.85 6.07 -12.71
N THR A 208 16.33 4.84 -12.76
CA THR A 208 16.87 3.78 -13.62
C THR A 208 16.32 3.96 -15.03
N VAL A 209 17.11 4.72 -15.82
CA VAL A 209 17.28 4.71 -17.28
C VAL A 209 15.99 4.73 -18.11
N GLN A 210 15.60 5.93 -18.54
CA GLN A 210 15.01 6.08 -19.87
C GLN A 210 16.08 5.82 -20.95
N ALA A 211 15.64 5.16 -22.03
CA ALA A 211 16.28 4.94 -23.33
C ALA A 211 17.08 3.64 -23.52
N GLU A 212 16.41 2.63 -24.10
CA GLU A 212 17.04 1.92 -25.22
C GLU A 212 17.03 2.88 -26.43
N PRO A 213 18.18 3.15 -27.08
CA PRO A 213 18.15 3.74 -28.40
C PRO A 213 17.64 2.67 -29.37
N THR A 214 16.51 2.95 -30.02
CA THR A 214 16.08 2.23 -31.21
C THR A 214 17.20 2.31 -32.25
N THR A 215 18.07 1.32 -32.32
CA THR A 215 18.91 1.09 -33.50
C THR A 215 17.99 0.59 -34.60
N ALA A 216 17.49 1.54 -35.40
CA ALA A 216 17.01 1.26 -36.73
C ALA A 216 18.23 0.90 -37.60
N CYS A 217 18.20 -0.31 -38.15
CA CYS A 217 18.97 -0.68 -39.34
C CYS A 217 17.99 -0.79 -40.51
#